data_AF-A0A5Z1PSI1-F1
#
_entry.id   AF-A0A5Z1PSI1-F1
#
_cell.length_a   1.000
_cell.length_b   1.000
_cell.length_c   1.000
_cell.angle_alpha   90.00
_cell.angle_beta   90.00
_cell.angle_gamma   90.00
#
_symmetry.space_group_name_H-M   'P 1'
#
loop_
_entity.id
_entity.type
_entity.pdbx_description
1 polymer ?
#
loop_
_entity_poly.entity_id
_entity_poly.type
_entity_poly.pdbx_seq_one_letter_code
_entity_poly.pdbx_strand_id
1 'polypeptide(L)'
;IGGIFEFIDNRIANGHTLREAINIIDEISFNKEDEVFALGEVYEKLLKDMGSDGGNSGEFYTPRPLIKAMVEVIDPKPKERIYDPSCGSCGFLVESFLHILYKDRTKGKKANLSVEELEFLKNDALFGKEKTPLSYAMGVMNMILHEISSPNIIKTNTLSKKITDITEQEKYEVILANPPFGGKEKEQIQENFPIKSNATELLFLQHILRSLKNNGRCAIIVPEGVLFQNSNAFVSVKKDLLDDFNLECVLSLPSGVFLPYSAVKTNVLFFSKGKKCICEGDGVYYYELIPPYKLTKNKPLEYTHFKEFLKCYKERKITANSWLVSKKELEERNYDLSAKNPNVKEEKILKTSEEILNSLEENLKIQQEYLNELKSILK
;
A
#
# COMPACT_ATOMS: atom_id res chain seq x y z
N ILE A 1 -16.82 16.47 9.70
CA ILE A 1 -17.83 16.37 8.62
C ILE A 1 -17.81 17.60 7.70
N GLY A 2 -17.94 18.84 8.21
CA GLY A 2 -17.99 20.05 7.35
C GLY A 2 -16.82 20.23 6.37
N GLY A 3 -15.59 19.86 6.76
CA GLY A 3 -14.41 19.97 5.88
C GLY A 3 -14.38 19.03 4.66
N ILE A 4 -15.32 18.08 4.54
CA ILE A 4 -15.45 17.24 3.33
C ILE A 4 -16.00 18.08 2.16
N PHE A 5 -16.99 18.92 2.44
CA PHE A 5 -17.71 19.70 1.43
C PHE A 5 -16.90 20.90 0.92
N GLU A 6 -15.81 21.29 1.60
CA GLU A 6 -14.91 22.35 1.14
C GLU A 6 -14.23 21.99 -0.20
N PHE A 7 -14.11 20.70 -0.50
CA PHE A 7 -13.36 20.20 -1.65
C PHE A 7 -14.21 19.48 -2.69
N ILE A 8 -15.54 19.52 -2.54
CA ILE A 8 -16.48 18.87 -3.46
C ILE A 8 -17.23 19.95 -4.23
N ASP A 9 -17.06 19.91 -5.56
CA ASP A 9 -17.86 20.69 -6.49
C ASP A 9 -18.87 19.81 -7.20
N ASN A 10 -20.10 20.29 -7.37
CA ASN A 10 -21.07 19.61 -8.22
C ASN A 10 -20.59 19.62 -9.68
N ARG A 11 -20.42 18.43 -10.26
CA ARG A 11 -20.07 18.25 -11.68
C ARG A 11 -21.25 17.81 -12.56
N ILE A 12 -22.44 17.65 -11.99
CA ILE A 12 -23.66 17.30 -12.74
C ILE A 12 -24.23 18.58 -13.34
N ALA A 13 -24.10 18.73 -14.66
CA ALA A 13 -24.56 19.92 -15.38
C ALA A 13 -26.08 19.97 -15.58
N ASN A 14 -26.74 18.81 -15.72
CA ASN A 14 -28.18 18.74 -15.99
C ASN A 14 -28.97 18.57 -14.68
N GLY A 15 -29.87 19.53 -14.39
CA GLY A 15 -30.73 19.50 -13.21
C GLY A 15 -31.70 18.32 -13.15
N HIS A 16 -32.13 17.78 -14.29
CA HIS A 16 -32.95 16.56 -14.33
C HIS A 16 -32.15 15.34 -13.86
N THR A 17 -30.93 15.18 -14.36
CA THR A 17 -30.03 14.10 -13.92
C THR A 17 -29.67 14.22 -12.45
N LEU A 18 -29.46 15.45 -11.95
CA LEU A 18 -29.25 15.67 -10.52
C LEU A 18 -30.47 15.25 -9.70
N ARG A 19 -31.68 15.60 -10.15
CA ARG A 19 -32.92 15.19 -9.48
C ARG A 19 -33.11 13.68 -9.50
N GLU A 20 -32.84 13.01 -10.62
CA GLU A 20 -32.90 11.55 -10.72
C GLU A 20 -31.95 10.89 -9.72
N ALA A 21 -30.70 11.37 -9.64
CA ALA A 21 -29.72 10.88 -8.67
C ALA A 21 -30.19 11.10 -7.22
N ILE A 22 -30.75 12.27 -6.91
CA ILE A 22 -31.28 12.58 -5.57
C ILE A 22 -32.44 11.65 -5.22
N ASN A 23 -33.38 11.41 -6.14
CA ASN A 23 -34.52 10.53 -5.90
C ASN A 23 -34.06 9.09 -5.60
N ILE A 24 -33.07 8.57 -6.35
CA ILE A 24 -32.52 7.24 -6.09
C ILE A 24 -31.88 7.18 -4.68
N ILE A 25 -31.19 8.24 -4.25
CA ILE A 25 -30.59 8.30 -2.92
C ILE A 25 -31.67 8.40 -1.83
N ASP A 26 -32.76 9.14 -2.07
CA ASP A 26 -33.89 9.30 -1.14
C ASP A 26 -34.62 7.97 -0.87
N GLU A 27 -34.59 7.04 -1.82
CA GLU A 27 -35.13 5.68 -1.65
C GLU A 27 -34.28 4.80 -0.71
N ILE A 28 -33.04 5.18 -0.41
CA ILE A 28 -32.14 4.41 0.46
C ILE A 28 -32.48 4.70 1.92
N SER A 29 -32.82 3.65 2.67
CA SER A 29 -33.04 3.74 4.13
C SER A 29 -31.71 3.65 4.90
N PHE A 30 -31.55 4.53 5.90
CA PHE A 30 -30.35 4.63 6.75
C PHE A 30 -30.62 4.24 8.22
N ASN A 31 -31.70 3.51 8.48
CA ASN A 31 -32.27 3.42 9.83
C ASN A 31 -31.76 2.23 10.65
N LYS A 32 -31.03 1.28 10.03
CA LYS A 32 -30.50 0.08 10.70
C LYS A 32 -28.99 -0.02 10.52
N GLU A 33 -28.27 -0.48 11.54
CA GLU A 33 -26.83 -0.78 11.49
C GLU A 33 -26.48 -1.69 10.30
N ASP A 34 -27.29 -2.73 10.05
CA ASP A 34 -27.09 -3.66 8.93
C ASP A 34 -27.21 -2.98 7.56
N GLU A 35 -28.06 -1.96 7.42
CA GLU A 35 -28.26 -1.20 6.17
C GLU A 35 -27.09 -0.24 5.92
N VAL A 36 -26.57 0.41 6.97
CA VAL A 36 -25.38 1.26 6.90
C VAL A 36 -24.14 0.44 6.53
N PHE A 37 -23.98 -0.74 7.13
CA PHE A 37 -22.89 -1.66 6.77
C PHE A 37 -22.96 -2.08 5.30
N ALA A 38 -24.15 -2.45 4.80
CA ALA A 38 -24.35 -2.80 3.40
C ALA A 38 -23.98 -1.63 2.47
N LEU A 39 -24.29 -0.39 2.85
CA LEU A 39 -23.90 0.80 2.09
C LEU A 39 -22.38 1.01 2.06
N GLY A 40 -21.68 0.75 3.17
CA GLY A 40 -20.22 0.73 3.22
C GLY A 40 -19.62 -0.25 2.23
N GLU A 41 -20.18 -1.47 2.12
CA GLU A 41 -19.73 -2.47 1.15
C GLU A 41 -20.01 -2.07 -0.31
N VAL A 42 -21.16 -1.43 -0.57
CA VAL A 42 -21.47 -0.88 -1.90
C VAL A 42 -20.51 0.25 -2.25
N TYR A 43 -20.24 1.16 -1.32
CA TYR A 43 -19.29 2.27 -1.51
C TYR A 43 -17.89 1.73 -1.80
N GLU A 44 -17.45 0.73 -1.06
CA GLU A 44 -16.19 0.01 -1.29
C GLU A 44 -16.08 -0.60 -2.69
N LYS A 45 -17.17 -1.20 -3.18
CA LYS A 45 -17.24 -1.71 -4.55
C LYS A 45 -17.13 -0.57 -5.57
N LEU A 46 -17.85 0.53 -5.36
CA LEU A 46 -17.76 1.71 -6.24
C LEU A 46 -16.35 2.29 -6.27
N LEU A 47 -15.68 2.39 -5.12
CA LEU A 47 -14.28 2.83 -5.03
C LEU A 47 -13.34 1.94 -5.84
N LYS A 48 -13.53 0.61 -5.76
CA LYS A 48 -12.76 -0.37 -6.52
C LYS A 48 -12.98 -0.21 -8.03
N ASP A 49 -14.22 -0.03 -8.45
CA ASP A 49 -14.59 0.09 -9.87
C ASP A 49 -14.09 1.42 -10.45
N MET A 50 -14.28 2.53 -9.72
CA MET A 50 -13.73 3.86 -10.07
C MET A 50 -12.22 3.82 -10.26
N GLY A 51 -11.53 3.07 -9.41
CA GLY A 51 -10.12 2.84 -9.63
C GLY A 51 -9.88 2.02 -10.91
N SER A 52 -10.58 0.90 -11.07
CA SER A 52 -10.31 -0.09 -12.14
C SER A 52 -10.52 0.45 -13.56
N ASP A 53 -11.26 1.56 -13.69
CA ASP A 53 -11.59 2.20 -14.96
C ASP A 53 -10.54 3.20 -15.45
N GLY A 54 -9.39 3.33 -14.76
CA GLY A 54 -8.26 4.11 -15.26
C GLY A 54 -8.55 5.61 -15.39
N GLY A 55 -9.52 6.11 -14.60
CA GLY A 55 -9.83 7.53 -14.55
C GLY A 55 -8.57 8.36 -14.26
N ASN A 56 -8.52 9.56 -14.84
CA ASN A 56 -7.43 10.56 -14.86
C ASN A 56 -6.85 11.01 -13.50
N SER A 57 -7.06 10.26 -12.43
CA SER A 57 -6.69 10.64 -11.06
C SER A 57 -5.22 10.33 -10.73
N GLY A 58 -4.52 9.48 -11.50
CA GLY A 58 -3.12 9.13 -11.22
C GLY A 58 -2.89 8.46 -9.85
N GLU A 59 -3.97 7.95 -9.24
CA GLU A 59 -3.96 7.39 -7.89
C GLU A 59 -4.09 5.87 -7.93
N PHE A 60 -3.15 5.19 -7.26
CA PHE A 60 -3.07 3.74 -7.23
C PHE A 60 -3.94 3.20 -6.10
N TYR A 61 -5.02 2.50 -6.44
CA TYR A 61 -5.84 1.83 -5.45
C TYR A 61 -5.22 0.48 -5.04
N THR A 62 -5.07 0.25 -3.73
CA THR A 62 -4.51 -1.00 -3.22
C THR A 62 -5.54 -2.13 -3.29
N PRO A 63 -5.22 -3.28 -3.92
CA PRO A 63 -6.13 -4.42 -3.97
C PRO A 63 -6.57 -4.87 -2.58
N ARG A 64 -7.88 -5.03 -2.38
CA ARG A 64 -8.46 -5.43 -1.07
C ARG A 64 -7.88 -6.74 -0.52
N PRO A 65 -7.61 -7.79 -1.33
CA PRO A 65 -6.90 -8.98 -0.87
C PRO A 65 -5.54 -8.70 -0.23
N LEU A 66 -4.79 -7.75 -0.78
CA LEU A 66 -3.47 -7.36 -0.27
C LEU A 66 -3.61 -6.58 1.04
N ILE A 67 -4.54 -5.62 1.11
CA ILE A 67 -4.84 -4.90 2.37
C ILE A 67 -5.18 -5.89 3.48
N LYS A 68 -6.09 -6.83 3.21
CA LYS A 68 -6.51 -7.82 4.20
C LYS A 68 -5.36 -8.71 4.67
N ALA A 69 -4.51 -9.18 3.74
CA ALA A 69 -3.34 -9.98 4.10
C ALA A 69 -2.33 -9.18 4.95
N MET A 70 -2.09 -7.90 4.62
CA MET A 70 -1.20 -7.03 5.39
C MET A 70 -1.75 -6.75 6.80
N VAL A 71 -3.05 -6.45 6.92
CA VAL A 71 -3.72 -6.24 8.21
C VAL A 71 -3.70 -7.52 9.05
N GLU A 72 -3.90 -8.70 8.46
CA GLU A 72 -3.82 -9.96 9.20
C GLU A 72 -2.41 -10.27 9.71
N VAL A 73 -1.37 -9.96 8.93
CA VAL A 73 0.02 -10.11 9.36
C VAL A 73 0.36 -9.14 10.49
N ILE A 74 -0.04 -7.88 10.34
CA ILE A 74 0.23 -6.85 11.35
C ILE A 74 -0.62 -7.07 12.60
N ASP A 75 -1.84 -7.58 12.46
CA ASP A 75 -2.74 -7.93 13.55
C ASP A 75 -2.90 -6.77 14.57
N PRO A 76 -3.46 -5.62 14.15
CA PRO A 76 -3.67 -4.47 15.03
C PRO A 76 -4.59 -4.83 16.21
N LYS A 77 -4.32 -4.25 17.38
CA LYS A 77 -4.99 -4.55 18.65
C LYS A 77 -5.85 -3.39 19.14
N PRO A 78 -6.85 -3.67 20.00
CA PRO A 78 -7.55 -2.60 20.73
C PRO A 78 -6.57 -1.69 21.47
N LYS A 79 -6.91 -0.41 21.58
CA LYS A 79 -6.09 0.65 22.22
C LYS A 79 -4.74 0.97 21.54
N GLU A 80 -4.46 0.43 20.35
CA GLU A 80 -3.32 0.85 19.52
C GLU A 80 -3.71 1.97 18.55
N ARG A 81 -2.79 2.91 18.28
CA ARG A 81 -2.99 3.91 17.23
C ARG A 81 -2.41 3.42 15.92
N ILE A 82 -3.24 3.47 14.88
CA ILE A 82 -2.96 3.00 13.53
C ILE A 82 -2.86 4.22 12.62
N TYR A 83 -1.81 4.27 11.81
CA TYR A 83 -1.53 5.39 10.93
C TYR A 83 -1.26 4.98 9.50
N ASP A 84 -1.86 5.72 8.56
CA ASP A 84 -1.56 5.65 7.14
C ASP A 84 -1.12 7.04 6.62
N PRO A 85 0.17 7.24 6.27
CA PRO A 85 0.69 8.51 5.78
C PRO A 85 0.23 8.90 4.36
N SER A 86 -0.43 8.00 3.65
CA SER A 86 -0.90 8.17 2.28
C SER A 86 -2.23 7.44 2.11
N CYS A 87 -3.23 7.86 2.90
CA CYS A 87 -4.38 7.01 3.18
C CYS A 87 -5.33 6.85 2.00
N GLY A 88 -5.34 7.77 1.02
CA GLY A 88 -6.27 7.75 -0.10
C GLY A 88 -7.71 7.54 0.38
N SER A 89 -8.36 6.51 -0.14
CA SER A 89 -9.71 6.08 0.25
C SER A 89 -9.81 5.41 1.64
N CYS A 90 -8.77 5.48 2.47
CA CYS A 90 -8.69 4.93 3.82
C CYS A 90 -8.84 3.40 3.92
N GLY A 91 -8.53 2.66 2.85
CA GLY A 91 -8.72 1.20 2.82
C GLY A 91 -8.00 0.42 3.92
N PHE A 92 -6.76 0.79 4.28
CA PHE A 92 -6.04 0.17 5.39
C PHE A 92 -6.67 0.49 6.75
N LEU A 93 -7.15 1.71 6.95
CA LEU A 93 -7.74 2.14 8.21
C LEU A 93 -9.10 1.46 8.44
N VAL A 94 -9.93 1.39 7.39
CA VAL A 94 -11.20 0.67 7.42
C VAL A 94 -10.98 -0.82 7.67
N GLU A 95 -10.07 -1.48 6.95
CA GLU A 95 -9.83 -2.92 7.18
C GLU A 95 -9.25 -3.17 8.58
N SER A 96 -8.39 -2.28 9.10
CA SER A 96 -7.87 -2.39 10.47
C SER A 96 -8.98 -2.24 11.52
N PHE A 97 -9.90 -1.29 11.31
CA PHE A 97 -11.10 -1.13 12.14
C PHE A 97 -11.94 -2.40 12.16
N LEU A 98 -12.24 -2.95 10.98
CA LEU A 98 -13.04 -4.16 10.83
C LEU A 98 -12.33 -5.39 11.44
N HIS A 99 -11.01 -5.48 11.32
CA HIS A 99 -10.20 -6.55 11.94
C HIS A 99 -10.28 -6.53 13.46
N ILE A 100 -10.27 -5.35 14.08
CA ILE A 100 -10.42 -5.22 15.54
C ILE A 100 -11.87 -5.44 15.97
N LEU A 101 -12.83 -4.92 15.21
CA LEU A 101 -14.25 -4.98 15.55
C LEU A 101 -14.84 -6.39 15.45
N TYR A 102 -14.35 -7.24 14.54
CA TYR A 102 -14.89 -8.57 14.28
C TYR A 102 -13.94 -9.68 14.66
N LYS A 103 -14.43 -10.64 15.44
CA LYS A 103 -13.75 -11.92 15.66
C LYS A 103 -13.92 -12.87 14.46
N ASP A 104 -15.10 -12.85 13.85
CA ASP A 104 -15.39 -13.60 12.63
C ASP A 104 -16.34 -12.78 11.76
N ARG A 105 -15.77 -12.08 10.77
CA ARG A 105 -16.52 -11.24 9.83
C ARG A 105 -17.52 -12.04 8.99
N THR A 106 -17.23 -13.31 8.68
CA THR A 106 -18.13 -14.14 7.85
C THR A 106 -19.41 -14.53 8.56
N LYS A 107 -19.38 -14.56 9.90
CA LYS A 107 -20.54 -14.86 10.75
C LYS A 107 -21.10 -13.61 11.44
N GLY A 108 -20.62 -12.42 11.09
CA GLY A 108 -20.98 -11.17 11.76
C GLY A 108 -20.65 -11.13 13.26
N LYS A 109 -19.73 -11.99 13.73
CA LYS A 109 -19.42 -12.11 15.16
C LYS A 109 -18.47 -11.01 15.59
N LYS A 110 -19.00 -9.98 16.25
CA LYS A 110 -18.23 -8.89 16.86
C LYS A 110 -17.24 -9.45 17.91
N ALA A 111 -16.09 -8.80 18.04
CA ALA A 111 -15.12 -9.05 19.09
C ALA A 111 -15.68 -8.61 20.45
N ASN A 112 -15.17 -9.22 21.52
CA ASN A 112 -15.57 -8.84 22.89
C ASN A 112 -14.75 -7.63 23.34
N LEU A 113 -15.13 -6.45 22.86
CA LEU A 113 -14.52 -5.18 23.23
C LEU A 113 -15.28 -4.57 24.41
N SER A 114 -14.54 -4.01 25.37
CA SER A 114 -15.12 -3.12 26.38
C SER A 114 -15.65 -1.83 25.74
N VAL A 115 -16.53 -1.12 26.46
CA VAL A 115 -17.07 0.18 26.01
C VAL A 115 -15.93 1.16 25.70
N GLU A 116 -14.93 1.24 26.58
CA GLU A 116 -13.75 2.09 26.38
C GLU A 116 -12.94 1.72 25.13
N GLU A 117 -12.75 0.42 24.87
CA GLU A 117 -12.01 -0.04 23.69
C GLU A 117 -12.77 0.28 22.40
N LEU A 118 -14.09 0.16 22.42
CA LEU A 118 -14.93 0.48 21.28
C LEU A 118 -14.95 2.00 21.01
N GLU A 119 -15.05 2.82 22.06
CA GLU A 119 -15.00 4.29 21.95
C GLU A 119 -13.64 4.74 21.43
N PHE A 120 -12.54 4.22 21.98
CA PHE A 120 -11.20 4.52 21.50
C PHE A 120 -11.04 4.11 20.02
N LEU A 121 -11.54 2.93 19.64
CA LEU A 121 -11.47 2.45 18.26
C LEU A 121 -12.22 3.37 17.28
N LYS A 122 -13.38 3.89 17.67
CA LYS A 122 -14.22 4.77 16.83
C LYS A 122 -13.71 6.21 16.74
N ASN A 123 -12.95 6.68 17.74
CA ASN A 123 -12.61 8.11 17.87
C ASN A 123 -11.11 8.43 17.86
N ASP A 124 -10.26 7.55 18.39
CA ASP A 124 -8.88 7.87 18.75
C ASP A 124 -7.84 6.90 18.19
N ALA A 125 -8.26 5.80 17.56
CA ALA A 125 -7.35 4.78 17.06
C ALA A 125 -6.79 5.08 15.65
N LEU A 126 -7.57 5.70 14.76
CA LEU A 126 -7.29 5.71 13.33
C LEU A 126 -6.85 7.10 12.85
N PHE A 127 -5.65 7.17 12.26
CA PHE A 127 -5.03 8.41 11.79
C PHE A 127 -4.62 8.27 10.32
N GLY A 128 -4.78 9.35 9.56
CA GLY A 128 -4.39 9.34 8.15
C GLY A 128 -4.01 10.72 7.62
N LYS A 129 -3.21 10.73 6.57
CA LYS A 129 -2.91 11.94 5.80
C LYS A 129 -3.17 11.68 4.32
N GLU A 130 -3.83 12.62 3.67
CA GLU A 130 -4.06 12.59 2.22
C GLU A 130 -3.78 13.97 1.63
N LYS A 131 -3.06 14.01 0.52
CA LYS A 131 -2.67 15.25 -0.17
C LYS A 131 -3.78 15.71 -1.12
N THR A 132 -4.45 14.80 -1.83
CA THR A 132 -5.41 15.15 -2.86
C THR A 132 -6.82 15.38 -2.28
N PRO A 133 -7.52 16.47 -2.66
CA PRO A 133 -8.78 16.81 -2.03
C PRO A 133 -9.91 15.79 -2.26
N LEU A 134 -10.02 15.24 -3.46
CA LEU A 134 -11.06 14.26 -3.80
C LEU A 134 -10.89 12.97 -3.00
N SER A 135 -9.67 12.47 -2.88
CA SER A 135 -9.38 11.19 -2.23
C SER A 135 -9.45 11.32 -0.72
N TYR A 136 -9.09 12.48 -0.19
CA TYR A 136 -9.40 12.86 1.18
C TYR A 136 -10.91 12.78 1.44
N ALA A 137 -11.74 13.40 0.59
CA ALA A 137 -13.19 13.36 0.75
C ALA A 137 -13.75 11.93 0.67
N MET A 138 -13.29 11.14 -0.30
CA MET A 138 -13.67 9.73 -0.46
C MET A 138 -13.25 8.88 0.74
N GLY A 139 -12.04 9.08 1.25
CA GLY A 139 -11.54 8.38 2.43
C GLY A 139 -12.33 8.71 3.69
N VAL A 140 -12.60 9.99 3.95
CA VAL A 140 -13.40 10.40 5.11
C VAL A 140 -14.83 9.86 5.01
N MET A 141 -15.45 9.90 3.83
CA MET A 141 -16.78 9.31 3.62
C MET A 141 -16.76 7.79 3.85
N ASN A 142 -15.73 7.10 3.35
CA ASN A 142 -15.57 5.67 3.56
C ASN A 142 -15.51 5.32 5.07
N MET A 143 -14.77 6.10 5.84
CA MET A 143 -14.65 5.91 7.29
C MET A 143 -16.00 6.10 7.99
N ILE A 144 -16.75 7.15 7.63
CA ILE A 144 -18.07 7.45 8.21
C ILE A 144 -19.07 6.33 7.91
N LEU A 145 -19.10 5.83 6.67
CA LEU A 145 -19.99 4.73 6.26
C LEU A 145 -19.68 3.41 6.98
N HIS A 146 -18.46 3.26 7.48
CA HIS A 146 -18.05 2.13 8.34
C HIS A 146 -18.20 2.44 9.84
N GLU A 147 -19.03 3.43 10.21
CA GLU A 147 -19.34 3.86 11.59
C GLU A 147 -18.16 4.43 12.41
N ILE A 148 -17.10 4.86 11.74
CA ILE A 148 -15.98 5.54 12.41
C ILE A 148 -16.40 6.99 12.63
N SER A 149 -16.72 7.32 13.89
CA SER A 149 -17.42 8.56 14.25
C SER A 149 -16.52 9.79 14.17
N SER A 150 -15.24 9.66 14.50
CA SER A 150 -14.26 10.76 14.42
C SER A 150 -13.00 10.33 13.68
N PRO A 151 -13.01 10.34 12.34
CA PRO A 151 -11.85 9.94 11.55
C PRO A 151 -10.75 11.03 11.65
N ASN A 152 -9.59 10.71 12.24
CA ASN A 152 -8.46 11.63 12.35
C ASN A 152 -7.65 11.70 11.05
N ILE A 153 -8.32 12.09 9.96
CA ILE A 153 -7.73 12.25 8.64
C ILE A 153 -7.47 13.72 8.37
N ILE A 154 -6.24 14.03 7.96
CA ILE A 154 -5.82 15.41 7.71
C ILE A 154 -5.47 15.58 6.23
N LYS A 155 -6.09 16.56 5.57
CA LYS A 155 -5.71 16.93 4.20
C LYS A 155 -4.40 17.71 4.21
N THR A 156 -3.28 17.04 3.94
CA THR A 156 -1.95 17.67 3.92
C THR A 156 -0.96 16.83 3.11
N ASN A 157 0.14 17.47 2.67
CA ASN A 157 1.28 16.72 2.14
C ASN A 157 2.09 16.16 3.31
N THR A 158 2.14 14.84 3.45
CA THR A 158 2.91 14.18 4.52
C THR A 158 4.38 14.60 4.55
N LEU A 159 4.98 14.83 3.39
CA LEU A 159 6.41 15.13 3.26
C LEU A 159 6.75 16.60 3.52
N SER A 160 5.75 17.48 3.74
CA SER A 160 6.00 18.91 3.97
C SER A 160 6.49 19.23 5.38
N LYS A 161 6.29 18.32 6.35
CA LYS A 161 6.75 18.48 7.72
C LYS A 161 8.18 17.95 7.88
N LYS A 162 9.03 18.71 8.57
CA LYS A 162 10.39 18.28 8.92
C LYS A 162 10.35 17.05 9.83
N ILE A 163 11.19 16.06 9.54
CA ILE A 163 11.31 14.81 10.32
C ILE A 163 11.69 15.09 11.78
N THR A 164 12.49 16.13 12.03
CA THR A 164 12.91 16.54 13.38
C THR A 164 11.75 17.02 14.25
N ASP A 165 10.69 17.52 13.61
CA ASP A 165 9.54 18.14 14.29
C ASP A 165 8.45 17.12 14.62
N ILE A 166 8.66 15.83 14.28
CA ILE A 166 7.77 14.73 14.65
C ILE A 166 7.97 14.44 16.14
N THR A 167 6.94 14.75 16.92
CA THR A 167 6.90 14.57 18.38
C THR A 167 6.49 13.14 18.76
N GLU A 168 6.68 12.75 20.04
CA GLU A 168 6.23 11.43 20.52
C GLU A 168 4.71 11.25 20.42
N GLN A 169 3.91 12.32 20.54
CA GLN A 169 2.45 12.24 20.33
C GLN A 169 2.07 11.98 18.87
N GLU A 170 2.97 12.22 17.93
CA GLU A 170 2.76 11.98 16.49
C GLU A 170 3.38 10.66 16.02
N LYS A 171 3.76 9.79 16.97
CA LYS A 171 4.16 8.42 16.67
C LYS A 171 3.02 7.44 16.93
N TYR A 172 3.09 6.32 16.22
CA TYR A 172 2.02 5.31 16.17
C TYR A 172 2.56 3.91 16.45
N GLU A 173 1.74 3.07 17.07
CA GLU A 173 2.03 1.67 17.33
C GLU A 173 1.96 0.82 16.04
N VAL A 174 1.08 1.18 15.12
CA VAL A 174 0.87 0.47 13.85
C VAL A 174 0.91 1.44 12.68
N ILE A 175 1.68 1.08 11.64
CA ILE A 175 1.68 1.82 10.37
C ILE A 175 1.39 0.86 9.22
N LEU A 176 0.37 1.17 8.42
CA LEU A 176 -0.01 0.42 7.23
C LEU A 176 -0.10 1.41 6.08
N ALA A 177 0.67 1.19 5.01
CA ALA A 177 0.78 2.21 3.96
C ALA A 177 1.01 1.63 2.56
N ASN A 178 0.46 2.31 1.56
CA ASN A 178 0.84 2.19 0.16
C ASN A 178 1.19 3.59 -0.41
N PRO A 179 2.42 4.09 -0.19
CA PRO A 179 2.84 5.36 -0.75
C PRO A 179 2.80 5.40 -2.29
N PRO A 180 2.69 6.59 -2.90
CA PRO A 180 2.66 6.72 -4.36
C PRO A 180 3.96 6.25 -5.02
N PHE A 181 3.84 5.59 -6.17
CA PHE A 181 4.97 5.07 -6.95
C PHE A 181 5.48 6.08 -7.99
N GLY A 182 6.80 6.16 -8.18
CA GLY A 182 7.47 6.87 -9.25
C GLY A 182 7.47 8.40 -9.15
N GLY A 183 7.08 8.97 -8.00
CA GLY A 183 7.01 10.41 -7.80
C GLY A 183 8.37 11.06 -7.59
N LYS A 184 8.53 12.31 -8.04
CA LYS A 184 9.69 13.17 -7.73
C LYS A 184 9.30 14.35 -6.86
N GLU A 185 10.00 14.54 -5.75
CA GLU A 185 9.79 15.67 -4.84
C GLU A 185 10.78 16.81 -5.09
N LYS A 186 10.29 18.04 -4.92
CA LYS A 186 11.07 19.28 -5.09
C LYS A 186 12.14 19.40 -4.01
N GLU A 187 13.25 20.05 -4.31
CA GLU A 187 14.38 20.24 -3.37
C GLU A 187 13.95 20.75 -1.98
N GLN A 188 13.01 21.70 -1.93
CA GLN A 188 12.44 22.23 -0.69
C GLN A 188 11.83 21.15 0.23
N ILE A 189 11.21 20.13 -0.34
CA ILE A 189 10.66 18.99 0.41
C ILE A 189 11.78 18.08 0.89
N GLN A 190 12.85 17.93 0.11
CA GLN A 190 14.00 17.08 0.46
C GLN A 190 14.74 17.61 1.70
N GLU A 191 14.77 18.94 1.90
CA GLU A 191 15.35 19.59 3.09
C GLU A 191 14.67 19.17 4.41
N ASN A 192 13.49 18.57 4.36
CA ASN A 192 12.78 18.08 5.55
C ASN A 192 13.33 16.74 6.07
N PHE A 193 14.26 16.11 5.34
CA PHE A 193 14.74 14.75 5.58
C PHE A 193 16.25 14.74 5.83
N PRO A 194 16.75 13.88 6.73
CA PRO A 194 18.18 13.73 6.98
C PRO A 194 18.91 13.21 5.73
N ILE A 195 18.30 12.24 5.02
CA ILE A 195 18.82 11.73 3.75
C ILE A 195 17.98 12.33 2.62
N LYS A 196 18.54 13.35 1.98
CA LYS A 196 17.90 14.02 0.84
C LYS A 196 17.78 13.06 -0.34
N SER A 197 16.60 13.03 -0.93
CA SER A 197 16.31 12.25 -2.14
C SER A 197 15.15 12.88 -2.87
N ASN A 198 15.18 12.85 -4.21
CA ASN A 198 14.02 13.24 -4.99
C ASN A 198 12.99 12.10 -5.09
N ALA A 199 13.33 10.86 -4.73
CA ALA A 199 12.42 9.73 -4.81
C ALA A 199 11.38 9.76 -3.69
N THR A 200 10.11 9.90 -4.06
CA THR A 200 9.00 10.06 -3.12
C THR A 200 8.90 8.87 -2.15
N GLU A 201 9.07 7.66 -2.66
CA GLU A 201 8.99 6.41 -1.90
C GLU A 201 10.04 6.35 -0.78
N LEU A 202 11.24 6.88 -1.05
CA LEU A 202 12.32 6.89 -0.08
C LEU A 202 12.06 7.91 1.04
N LEU A 203 11.45 9.06 0.70
CA LEU A 203 11.04 10.05 1.69
C LEU A 203 9.89 9.53 2.56
N PHE A 204 8.91 8.82 1.99
CA PHE A 204 7.87 8.15 2.76
C PHE A 204 8.43 7.08 3.69
N LEU A 205 9.40 6.29 3.24
CA LEU A 205 10.05 5.29 4.10
C LEU A 205 10.71 5.97 5.31
N GLN A 206 11.51 7.02 5.10
CA GLN A 206 12.11 7.80 6.19
C GLN A 206 11.07 8.38 7.16
N HIS A 207 9.95 8.92 6.63
CA HIS A 207 8.85 9.43 7.46
C HIS A 207 8.23 8.33 8.33
N ILE A 208 8.02 7.14 7.78
CA ILE A 208 7.46 5.98 8.49
C ILE A 208 8.42 5.50 9.57
N LEU A 209 9.71 5.36 9.26
CA LEU A 209 10.73 5.01 10.25
C LEU A 209 10.70 5.97 11.45
N ARG A 210 10.59 7.27 11.19
CA ARG A 210 10.50 8.28 12.25
C ARG A 210 9.17 8.23 13.03
N SER A 211 8.07 7.98 12.34
CA SER A 211 6.71 7.98 12.90
C SER A 211 6.36 6.72 13.69
N LEU A 212 7.20 5.67 13.63
CA LEU A 212 6.96 4.43 14.35
C LEU A 212 7.40 4.55 15.82
N LYS A 213 6.49 4.21 16.75
CA LYS A 213 6.81 4.10 18.19
C LYS A 213 7.74 2.93 18.45
N ASN A 214 8.43 2.99 19.58
CA ASN A 214 9.14 1.81 20.12
C ASN A 214 8.12 0.69 20.36
N ASN A 215 8.51 -0.55 20.04
CA ASN A 215 7.65 -1.73 19.97
C ASN A 215 6.54 -1.67 18.91
N GLY A 216 6.49 -0.62 18.10
CA GLY A 216 5.58 -0.50 16.97
C GLY A 216 5.98 -1.40 15.81
N ARG A 217 5.04 -1.62 14.90
CA ARG A 217 5.20 -2.46 13.70
C ARG A 217 4.59 -1.81 12.47
N CYS A 218 5.17 -2.08 11.31
CA CYS A 218 4.76 -1.50 10.05
C CYS A 218 4.67 -2.56 8.95
N ALA A 219 3.69 -2.41 8.06
CA ALA A 219 3.74 -2.98 6.72
C ALA A 219 3.60 -1.87 5.67
N ILE A 220 4.59 -1.78 4.78
CA ILE A 220 4.63 -0.78 3.71
C ILE A 220 4.79 -1.46 2.36
N ILE A 221 4.00 -1.04 1.38
CA ILE A 221 4.18 -1.43 -0.03
C ILE A 221 5.23 -0.51 -0.67
N VAL A 222 6.23 -1.10 -1.31
CA VAL A 222 7.26 -0.38 -2.04
C VAL A 222 7.46 -0.97 -3.44
N PRO A 223 7.77 -0.16 -4.47
CA PRO A 223 8.18 -0.68 -5.76
C PRO A 223 9.53 -1.38 -5.64
N GLU A 224 9.78 -2.36 -6.52
CA GLU A 224 11.02 -3.16 -6.52
C GLU A 224 12.29 -2.29 -6.60
N GLY A 225 12.21 -1.12 -7.26
CA GLY A 225 13.28 -0.13 -7.29
C GLY A 225 13.80 0.30 -5.93
N VAL A 226 12.94 0.39 -4.91
CA VAL A 226 13.37 0.74 -3.55
C VAL A 226 14.31 -0.32 -2.97
N LEU A 227 14.15 -1.59 -3.35
CA LEU A 227 14.94 -2.69 -2.81
C LEU A 227 16.33 -2.78 -3.42
N PHE A 228 16.43 -2.70 -4.75
CA PHE A 228 17.70 -2.94 -5.47
C PHE A 228 18.50 -1.67 -5.79
N GLN A 229 17.89 -0.48 -5.76
CA GLN A 229 18.65 0.74 -6.06
C GLN A 229 19.79 0.94 -5.06
N ASN A 230 20.94 1.30 -5.63
CA ASN A 230 22.26 1.30 -5.01
C ASN A 230 22.90 2.69 -4.99
N SER A 231 22.12 3.74 -5.27
CA SER A 231 22.55 5.11 -5.02
C SER A 231 22.71 5.36 -3.52
N ASN A 232 23.60 6.28 -3.14
CA ASN A 232 23.95 6.53 -1.74
C ASN A 232 22.72 6.78 -0.85
N ALA A 233 21.73 7.54 -1.33
CA ALA A 233 20.51 7.80 -0.56
C ALA A 233 19.72 6.51 -0.25
N PHE A 234 19.54 5.64 -1.24
CA PHE A 234 18.81 4.37 -1.07
C PHE A 234 19.56 3.42 -0.15
N VAL A 235 20.88 3.31 -0.32
CA VAL A 235 21.72 2.46 0.54
C VAL A 235 21.66 2.95 1.98
N SER A 236 21.79 4.26 2.22
CA SER A 236 21.74 4.83 3.57
C SER A 236 20.40 4.58 4.26
N VAL A 237 19.26 4.81 3.59
CA VAL A 237 17.94 4.57 4.23
C VAL A 237 17.70 3.08 4.48
N LYS A 238 18.13 2.20 3.57
CA LYS A 238 18.04 0.74 3.79
C LYS A 238 18.93 0.29 4.95
N LYS A 239 20.09 0.92 5.11
CA LYS A 239 20.96 0.69 6.26
C LYS A 239 20.29 1.14 7.55
N ASP A 240 19.73 2.34 7.61
CA ASP A 240 18.96 2.83 8.76
C ASP A 240 17.82 1.86 9.12
N LEU A 241 17.12 1.30 8.12
CA LEU A 241 16.10 0.28 8.31
C LEU A 241 16.66 -1.02 8.92
N LEU A 242 17.83 -1.51 8.51
CA LEU A 242 18.41 -2.76 9.04
C LEU A 242 19.12 -2.59 10.39
N ASP A 243 19.64 -1.39 10.67
CA ASP A 243 20.40 -1.07 11.88
C ASP A 243 19.47 -0.72 13.04
N ASP A 244 18.48 0.16 12.82
CA ASP A 244 17.59 0.67 13.87
C ASP A 244 16.27 -0.09 13.99
N PHE A 245 15.92 -0.90 12.99
CA PHE A 245 14.68 -1.66 12.95
C PHE A 245 14.93 -3.14 12.67
N ASN A 246 13.95 -3.94 13.05
CA ASN A 246 13.92 -5.35 12.75
C ASN A 246 13.07 -5.57 11.49
N LEU A 247 13.73 -5.70 10.33
CA LEU A 247 13.06 -6.11 9.09
C LEU A 247 12.72 -7.60 9.17
N GLU A 248 11.47 -7.90 9.51
CA GLU A 248 11.00 -9.26 9.79
C GLU A 248 10.75 -10.05 8.52
N CYS A 249 10.13 -9.41 7.51
CA CYS A 249 9.75 -10.10 6.29
C CYS A 249 9.75 -9.17 5.07
N VAL A 250 10.24 -9.67 3.94
CA VAL A 250 10.02 -9.10 2.61
C VAL A 250 9.11 -10.05 1.83
N LEU A 251 7.90 -9.59 1.53
CA LEU A 251 6.96 -10.30 0.67
C LEU A 251 7.08 -9.77 -0.75
N SER A 252 7.61 -10.56 -1.67
CA SER A 252 7.65 -10.22 -3.09
C SER A 252 6.33 -10.53 -3.75
N LEU A 253 5.71 -9.51 -4.34
CA LEU A 253 4.44 -9.65 -5.03
C LEU A 253 4.68 -9.95 -6.53
N PRO A 254 3.79 -10.72 -7.17
CA PRO A 254 3.89 -10.97 -8.60
C PRO A 254 3.67 -9.68 -9.38
N SER A 255 4.19 -9.60 -10.60
CA SER A 255 3.87 -8.49 -11.49
C SER A 255 2.38 -8.48 -11.82
N GLY A 256 1.81 -7.28 -11.96
CA GLY A 256 0.41 -7.09 -12.33
C GLY A 256 -0.59 -7.03 -11.17
N VAL A 257 -0.14 -7.02 -9.90
CA VAL A 257 -1.01 -6.81 -8.73
C VAL A 257 -1.80 -5.50 -8.82
N PHE A 258 -1.19 -4.45 -9.36
CA PHE A 258 -1.78 -3.12 -9.52
C PHE A 258 -2.27 -2.86 -10.94
N LEU A 259 -2.63 -3.88 -11.74
CA LEU A 259 -3.26 -3.64 -13.04
C LEU A 259 -4.73 -3.20 -12.87
N PRO A 260 -5.24 -2.33 -13.75
CA PRO A 260 -4.58 -1.76 -14.94
C PRO A 260 -3.69 -0.53 -14.66
N TYR A 261 -3.61 -0.05 -13.42
CA TYR A 261 -2.93 1.20 -13.05
C TYR A 261 -1.41 1.19 -13.28
N SER A 262 -0.76 0.10 -12.88
CA SER A 262 0.69 -0.04 -12.91
C SER A 262 1.10 -1.49 -13.11
N ALA A 263 2.06 -1.70 -14.02
CA ALA A 263 2.72 -2.98 -14.22
C ALA A 263 3.95 -3.16 -13.30
N VAL A 264 4.29 -2.15 -12.47
CA VAL A 264 5.47 -2.17 -11.60
C VAL A 264 5.36 -3.33 -10.61
N LYS A 265 6.43 -4.13 -10.53
CA LYS A 265 6.57 -5.15 -9.50
C LYS A 265 6.79 -4.47 -8.15
N THR A 266 6.05 -4.93 -7.15
CA THR A 266 6.00 -4.33 -5.82
C THR A 266 6.31 -5.39 -4.77
N ASN A 267 6.65 -4.93 -3.58
CA ASN A 267 6.99 -5.78 -2.44
C ASN A 267 6.37 -5.16 -1.19
N VAL A 268 6.12 -5.98 -0.18
CA VAL A 268 5.71 -5.51 1.15
C VAL A 268 6.86 -5.73 2.12
N LEU A 269 7.26 -4.67 2.81
CA LEU A 269 8.22 -4.73 3.90
C LEU A 269 7.46 -4.75 5.22
N PHE A 270 7.68 -5.81 6.01
CA PHE A 270 7.18 -5.93 7.37
C PHE A 270 8.34 -5.71 8.34
N PHE A 271 8.26 -4.70 9.19
CA PHE A 271 9.32 -4.41 10.16
C PHE A 271 8.78 -3.84 11.46
N SER A 272 9.57 -3.94 12.52
CA SER A 272 9.24 -3.42 13.84
C SER A 272 10.40 -2.66 14.47
N LYS A 273 10.08 -1.76 15.41
CA LYS A 273 11.08 -0.95 16.12
C LYS A 273 11.30 -1.50 17.53
N GLY A 274 12.54 -1.77 17.90
CA GLY A 274 12.90 -2.18 19.27
C GLY A 274 12.47 -3.60 19.68
N LYS A 275 11.79 -4.37 18.81
CA LYS A 275 11.60 -5.80 19.01
C LYS A 275 12.83 -6.55 18.51
N LYS A 276 13.29 -7.53 19.29
CA LYS A 276 14.32 -8.48 18.83
C LYS A 276 13.77 -9.30 17.67
N CYS A 277 14.66 -9.73 16.78
CA CYS A 277 14.31 -10.63 15.69
C CYS A 277 13.52 -11.83 16.24
N ILE A 278 12.41 -12.17 15.59
CA ILE A 278 11.56 -13.31 16.00
C ILE A 278 12.25 -14.64 15.67
N CYS A 279 13.22 -14.63 14.74
CA CYS A 279 14.00 -15.78 14.35
C CYS A 279 15.15 -16.03 15.34
N GLU A 280 15.47 -17.31 15.59
CA GLU A 280 16.77 -17.71 16.13
C GLU A 280 17.84 -17.45 15.06
N GLY A 281 18.28 -16.19 14.96
CA GLY A 281 19.28 -15.74 13.99
C GLY A 281 18.93 -14.35 13.42
N ASP A 282 19.94 -13.50 13.27
CA ASP A 282 19.85 -12.13 12.72
C ASP A 282 19.56 -12.12 11.19
N GLY A 283 18.44 -12.70 10.77
CA GLY A 283 18.07 -12.85 9.35
C GLY A 283 16.69 -12.30 9.00
N VAL A 284 16.54 -11.87 7.76
CA VAL A 284 15.28 -11.39 7.16
C VAL A 284 14.58 -12.56 6.47
N TYR A 285 13.28 -12.75 6.74
CA TYR A 285 12.47 -13.76 6.06
C TYR A 285 11.98 -13.24 4.72
N TYR A 286 12.16 -14.03 3.67
CA TYR A 286 11.69 -13.70 2.33
C TYR A 286 10.59 -14.67 1.92
N TYR A 287 9.55 -14.15 1.26
CA TYR A 287 8.52 -14.97 0.64
C TYR A 287 8.18 -14.42 -0.74
N GLU A 288 8.19 -15.26 -1.76
CA GLU A 288 7.76 -14.94 -3.11
C GLU A 288 6.33 -15.44 -3.35
N LEU A 289 5.40 -14.51 -3.59
CA LEU A 289 4.02 -14.84 -3.89
C LEU A 289 3.88 -15.23 -5.37
N ILE A 290 3.64 -16.52 -5.63
CA ILE A 290 3.44 -17.06 -6.98
C ILE A 290 1.98 -17.51 -7.12
N PRO A 291 1.10 -16.73 -7.77
CA PRO A 291 -0.25 -17.19 -8.09
C PRO A 291 -0.23 -18.31 -9.14
N PRO A 292 -1.29 -19.13 -9.25
CA PRO A 292 -1.38 -20.22 -10.23
C PRO A 292 -1.46 -19.74 -11.68
N TYR A 293 -1.63 -18.44 -11.91
CA TYR A 293 -1.70 -17.82 -13.24
C TYR A 293 -1.13 -16.40 -13.21
N LYS A 294 -0.77 -15.88 -14.39
CA LYS A 294 -0.36 -14.48 -14.55
C LYS A 294 -1.53 -13.53 -14.28
N LEU A 295 -1.31 -12.53 -13.43
CA LEU A 295 -2.34 -11.55 -13.09
C LEU A 295 -2.64 -10.63 -14.27
N THR A 296 -3.92 -10.31 -14.44
CA THR A 296 -4.45 -9.40 -15.48
C THR A 296 -5.65 -8.63 -14.92
N LYS A 297 -6.14 -7.60 -15.62
CA LYS A 297 -7.38 -6.89 -15.23
C LYS A 297 -8.56 -7.85 -14.97
N ASN A 298 -8.68 -8.90 -15.79
CA ASN A 298 -9.78 -9.87 -15.71
C ASN A 298 -9.51 -11.04 -14.76
N LYS A 299 -8.25 -11.23 -14.34
CA LYS A 299 -7.83 -12.25 -13.37
C LYS A 299 -6.97 -11.58 -12.30
N PRO A 300 -7.59 -10.80 -11.40
CA PRO A 300 -6.87 -10.02 -10.41
C PRO A 300 -6.32 -10.91 -9.28
N LEU A 301 -5.57 -10.30 -8.39
CA LEU A 301 -5.12 -10.94 -7.16
C LEU A 301 -6.32 -11.27 -6.26
N GLU A 302 -6.33 -12.48 -5.69
CA GLU A 302 -7.34 -12.94 -4.74
C GLU A 302 -6.74 -13.21 -3.35
N TYR A 303 -7.57 -13.17 -2.32
CA TYR A 303 -7.12 -13.40 -0.94
C TYR A 303 -6.67 -14.85 -0.70
N THR A 304 -7.23 -15.79 -1.46
CA THR A 304 -6.84 -17.21 -1.47
C THR A 304 -5.37 -17.42 -1.81
N HIS A 305 -4.77 -16.55 -2.62
CA HIS A 305 -3.34 -16.62 -2.96
C HIS A 305 -2.43 -16.39 -1.75
N PHE A 306 -2.88 -15.66 -0.73
CA PHE A 306 -2.08 -15.38 0.47
C PHE A 306 -2.16 -16.48 1.55
N LYS A 307 -3.00 -17.51 1.39
CA LYS A 307 -3.20 -18.53 2.44
C LYS A 307 -1.91 -19.25 2.84
N GLU A 308 -1.10 -19.63 1.86
CA GLU A 308 0.19 -20.27 2.11
C GLU A 308 1.15 -19.30 2.80
N PHE A 309 1.25 -18.07 2.29
CA PHE A 309 2.07 -17.01 2.88
C PHE A 309 1.69 -16.76 4.35
N LEU A 310 0.41 -16.59 4.68
CA LEU A 310 -0.05 -16.32 6.04
C LEU A 310 0.29 -17.46 7.00
N LYS A 311 0.20 -18.70 6.54
CA LYS A 311 0.61 -19.88 7.31
C LYS A 311 2.14 -19.91 7.52
N CYS A 312 2.90 -19.74 6.43
CA CYS A 312 4.36 -19.77 6.48
C CYS A 312 4.94 -18.59 7.27
N TYR A 313 4.29 -17.43 7.23
CA TYR A 313 4.67 -16.25 8.02
C TYR A 313 4.53 -16.53 9.52
N LYS A 314 3.43 -17.15 9.96
CA LYS A 314 3.19 -17.50 11.37
C LYS A 314 4.15 -18.58 11.87
N GLU A 315 4.40 -19.61 11.07
CA GLU A 315 5.27 -20.73 11.43
C GLU A 315 6.77 -20.48 11.11
N ARG A 316 7.09 -19.39 10.39
CA ARG A 316 8.40 -19.12 9.78
C ARG A 316 8.99 -20.32 9.02
N LYS A 317 8.12 -21.11 8.40
CA LYS A 317 8.51 -22.33 7.69
C LYS A 317 9.20 -21.99 6.38
N ILE A 318 10.34 -22.63 6.12
CA ILE A 318 11.03 -22.59 4.83
C ILE A 318 10.32 -23.56 3.86
N THR A 319 9.87 -23.03 2.73
CA THR A 319 9.24 -23.75 1.61
C THR A 319 9.98 -23.43 0.31
N ALA A 320 9.52 -23.95 -0.82
CA ALA A 320 10.06 -23.60 -2.14
C ALA A 320 9.94 -22.09 -2.44
N ASN A 321 8.99 -21.39 -1.83
CA ASN A 321 8.71 -19.98 -2.06
C ASN A 321 9.25 -19.05 -0.96
N SER A 322 9.98 -19.58 0.02
CA SER A 322 10.46 -18.78 1.14
C SER A 322 11.85 -19.19 1.61
N TRP A 323 12.65 -18.23 2.04
CA TRP A 323 14.02 -18.46 2.51
C TRP A 323 14.43 -17.40 3.55
N LEU A 324 15.57 -17.60 4.20
CA LEU A 324 16.17 -16.64 5.14
C LEU A 324 17.43 -16.05 4.52
N VAL A 325 17.62 -14.74 4.70
CA VAL A 325 18.83 -14.03 4.27
C VAL A 325 19.45 -13.37 5.51
N SER A 326 20.74 -13.64 5.76
CA SER A 326 21.43 -13.07 6.93
C SER A 326 21.74 -11.58 6.74
N LYS A 327 21.85 -10.81 7.84
CA LYS A 327 22.31 -9.41 7.75
C LYS A 327 23.67 -9.26 7.04
N LYS A 328 24.61 -10.18 7.28
CA LYS A 328 25.93 -10.18 6.60
C LYS A 328 25.81 -10.31 5.09
N GLU A 329 24.93 -11.20 4.63
CA GLU A 329 24.67 -11.37 3.19
C GLU A 329 24.03 -10.12 2.58
N LEU A 330 23.18 -9.41 3.32
CA LEU A 330 22.62 -8.12 2.89
C LEU A 330 23.70 -7.04 2.81
N GLU A 331 24.63 -6.99 3.76
CA GLU A 331 25.78 -6.07 3.74
C GLU A 331 26.69 -6.34 2.53
N GLU A 332 27.01 -7.60 2.25
CA GLU A 332 27.80 -8.03 1.08
C GLU A 332 27.13 -7.64 -0.24
N ARG A 333 25.80 -7.63 -0.27
CA ARG A 333 24.99 -7.19 -1.42
C ARG A 333 24.75 -5.68 -1.47
N ASN A 334 25.50 -4.89 -0.70
CA ASN A 334 25.34 -3.44 -0.60
C ASN A 334 23.89 -3.03 -0.26
N TYR A 335 23.29 -3.75 0.69
CA TYR A 335 21.92 -3.54 1.17
C TYR A 335 20.85 -3.73 0.08
N ASP A 336 21.12 -4.50 -0.97
CA ASP A 336 20.09 -4.93 -1.93
C ASP A 336 19.10 -5.89 -1.22
N LEU A 337 17.89 -5.38 -0.97
CA LEU A 337 16.82 -6.12 -0.30
C LEU A 337 15.95 -6.91 -1.28
N SER A 338 16.28 -6.97 -2.57
CA SER A 338 15.44 -7.64 -3.57
C SER A 338 15.29 -9.14 -3.30
N ALA A 339 14.06 -9.62 -3.46
CA ALA A 339 13.73 -11.02 -3.27
C ALA A 339 14.16 -11.83 -4.51
N LYS A 340 15.31 -12.50 -4.42
CA LYS A 340 15.80 -13.45 -5.44
C LYS A 340 15.64 -14.86 -4.91
N ASN A 341 14.62 -15.58 -5.39
CA ASN A 341 14.29 -16.90 -4.86
C ASN A 341 15.37 -17.92 -5.26
N PRO A 342 16.13 -18.48 -4.29
CA PRO A 342 17.22 -19.41 -4.58
C PRO A 342 16.72 -20.80 -5.00
N ASN A 343 15.45 -21.12 -4.75
CA ASN A 343 14.87 -22.44 -5.02
C ASN A 343 14.30 -22.54 -6.44
N VAL A 344 14.08 -21.41 -7.11
CA VAL A 344 13.70 -21.38 -8.52
C VAL A 344 14.98 -21.50 -9.32
N LYS A 345 15.15 -22.63 -10.01
CA LYS A 345 16.13 -22.72 -11.10
C LYS A 345 15.64 -21.76 -12.17
N GLU A 346 16.15 -20.54 -12.19
CA GLU A 346 16.10 -19.75 -13.40
C GLU A 346 16.80 -20.59 -14.48
N GLU A 347 16.03 -21.20 -15.38
CA GLU A 347 16.51 -21.31 -16.75
C GLU A 347 16.74 -19.87 -17.18
N LYS A 348 17.95 -19.37 -16.91
CA LYS A 348 18.48 -18.23 -17.60
C LYS A 348 18.48 -18.65 -19.07
N ILE A 349 17.38 -18.35 -19.76
CA ILE A 349 17.41 -18.04 -21.16
C ILE A 349 18.21 -16.73 -21.21
N LEU A 350 19.53 -16.85 -21.03
CA LEU A 350 20.49 -15.86 -21.44
C LEU A 350 20.33 -15.83 -22.94
N LYS A 351 19.38 -15.01 -23.41
CA LYS A 351 19.40 -14.58 -24.80
C LYS A 351 20.80 -14.05 -25.02
N THR A 352 21.54 -14.67 -25.94
CA THR A 352 22.90 -14.24 -26.23
C THR A 352 22.88 -12.76 -26.59
N SER A 353 23.98 -12.05 -26.40
CA SER A 353 24.07 -10.63 -26.82
C SER A 353 23.62 -10.45 -28.28
N GLU A 354 23.81 -11.49 -29.10
CA GLU A 354 23.39 -11.61 -30.49
C GLU A 354 21.85 -11.71 -30.65
N GLU A 355 21.15 -12.50 -29.84
CA GLU A 355 19.68 -12.55 -29.82
C GLU A 355 19.06 -11.24 -29.35
N ILE A 356 19.70 -10.54 -28.40
CA ILE A 356 19.27 -9.21 -27.94
C ILE A 356 19.46 -8.17 -29.06
N LEU A 357 20.61 -8.21 -29.75
CA LEU A 357 20.90 -7.36 -30.91
C LEU A 357 19.91 -7.58 -32.04
N ASN A 358 19.64 -8.84 -32.41
CA ASN A 358 18.68 -9.18 -33.46
C ASN A 358 17.26 -8.68 -33.10
N SER A 359 16.84 -8.85 -31.83
CA SER A 359 15.55 -8.33 -31.38
C SER A 359 15.49 -6.80 -31.39
N LEU A 360 16.59 -6.10 -31.10
CA LEU A 360 16.67 -4.65 -31.19
C LEU A 360 16.59 -4.17 -32.64
N GLU A 361 17.31 -4.81 -33.55
CA GLU A 361 17.28 -4.51 -34.98
C GLU A 361 15.88 -4.72 -35.59
N GLU A 362 15.21 -5.81 -35.21
CA GLU A 362 13.85 -6.10 -35.66
C GLU A 362 12.84 -5.05 -35.16
N ASN A 363 12.94 -4.65 -33.90
CA ASN A 363 12.11 -3.57 -33.33
C ASN A 363 12.39 -2.21 -33.99
N LEU A 364 13.64 -1.88 -34.30
CA LEU A 364 14.00 -0.65 -35.01
C LEU A 364 13.40 -0.63 -36.42
N LYS A 365 13.41 -1.78 -37.11
CA LYS A 365 12.81 -1.92 -38.44
C LYS A 365 11.30 -1.68 -38.41
N ILE A 366 10.60 -2.26 -37.43
CA ILE A 366 9.17 -2.04 -37.20
C ILE A 366 8.87 -0.56 -36.92
N GLN A 367 9.68 0.09 -36.07
CA GLN A 367 9.54 1.53 -35.81
C GLN A 367 9.72 2.38 -37.08
N GLN A 368 10.64 1.99 -37.95
CA GLN A 368 10.87 2.66 -39.24
C GLN A 368 9.69 2.49 -40.21
N GLU A 369 9.08 1.30 -40.24
CA GLU A 369 7.87 1.04 -41.03
C GLU A 369 6.72 1.94 -40.59
N TYR A 370 6.44 2.01 -39.28
CA TYR A 370 5.42 2.91 -38.74
C TYR A 370 5.71 4.39 -39.02
N LEU A 371 6.98 4.81 -38.95
CA LEU A 371 7.37 6.18 -39.28
C LEU A 371 7.10 6.51 -40.76
N ASN A 372 7.36 5.56 -41.66
CA ASN A 372 7.10 5.73 -43.09
C ASN A 372 5.60 5.75 -43.40
N GLU A 373 4.82 4.92 -42.72
CA GLU A 373 3.36 4.90 -42.81
C GLU A 373 2.77 6.25 -42.35
N LEU A 374 3.23 6.77 -41.20
CA LEU A 374 2.88 8.12 -40.72
C LEU A 374 3.23 9.23 -41.72
N LYS A 375 4.43 9.17 -42.34
CA LYS A 375 4.84 10.12 -43.37
C LYS A 375 3.99 10.04 -44.64
N SER A 376 3.47 8.86 -44.96
CA SER A 376 2.59 8.66 -46.12
C SER A 376 1.20 9.26 -45.91
N ILE A 377 0.72 9.29 -44.66
CA ILE A 377 -0.56 9.90 -44.26
C ILE A 377 -0.47 11.44 -44.23
N LEU A 378 0.72 11.99 -44.02
CA LEU A 378 0.98 13.44 -43.98
C LEU A 378 1.22 14.08 -45.36
N LYS A 379 1.25 13.28 -46.43
CA LYS A 379 1.26 13.75 -47.84
C LYS A 379 -0.15 13.69 -48.40
#